data_AF-A0A8T1Q843-F1
#
_entry.id   AF-A0A8T1Q843-F1
#
_cell.length_a   1.000
_cell.length_b   1.000
_cell.length_c   1.000
_cell.angle_alpha   90.00
_cell.angle_beta   90.00
_cell.angle_gamma   90.00
#
_symmetry.space_group_name_H-M   'P 1'
#
loop_
_entity.id
_entity.type
_entity.pdbx_description
1 polymer ?
#
loop_
_entity_poly.entity_id
_entity_poly.type
_entity_poly.pdbx_seq_one_letter_code
_entity_poly.pdbx_strand_id
1 'polypeptide(L)'
;MLRLLFTNSTLKCSALPLLQFNQQRELHSRNKKAMELIAKGWSALKEVDRVIDYSDLKDHRLIPLLRAAKENFELALEADNSNTHARYWLSKLHLKYHVPGACKAIGAALLVEAADMGDPDAQYELGCRLRVENNHVQSDQQAFYYLEKAVDQLHPGALYLLGAVYLTGDCVRKDIASALWCFHRASEKGHSGAAIAYGSLLLRGAQVPESLMKFGSRSSSAKARNSAESPVMDPVEMAKKQFQIAATAGCDLGLKWLDRLEEEEKRLLAG
;
A
#
# COMPACT_ATOMS: atom_id res chain seq x y z
N MET A 1 77.02 19.34 28.21
CA MET A 1 75.71 19.95 28.49
C MET A 1 75.16 20.44 27.15
N LEU A 2 73.98 20.11 26.62
CA LEU A 2 72.72 19.55 27.10
C LEU A 2 72.09 18.71 25.96
N ARG A 3 71.40 17.62 26.31
CA ARG A 3 70.49 16.86 25.43
C ARG A 3 69.16 17.62 25.29
N LEU A 4 68.64 17.78 24.07
CA LEU A 4 67.26 18.21 23.81
C LEU A 4 66.38 16.97 23.61
N LEU A 5 65.34 16.88 24.43
CA LEU A 5 64.31 15.85 24.45
C LEU A 5 63.10 16.28 23.58
N PHE A 6 62.50 15.29 22.92
CA PHE A 6 61.15 15.14 22.34
C PHE A 6 60.15 16.31 22.50
N THR A 7 59.32 16.61 21.50
CA THR A 7 58.04 15.89 21.31
C THR A 7 57.40 16.20 19.94
N ASN A 8 57.06 15.15 19.19
CA ASN A 8 56.07 15.20 18.11
C ASN A 8 54.68 15.08 18.74
N SER A 9 53.91 16.15 18.75
CA SER A 9 52.48 16.14 19.11
C SER A 9 51.65 15.70 17.90
N THR A 10 51.34 14.41 17.83
CA THR A 10 50.24 13.94 16.98
C THR A 10 48.92 14.42 17.58
N LEU A 11 48.35 15.50 17.03
CA LEU A 11 46.95 15.87 17.27
C LEU A 11 46.05 14.81 16.61
N LYS A 12 45.72 13.75 17.35
CA LYS A 12 44.56 12.91 17.02
C LYS A 12 43.30 13.74 17.26
N CYS A 13 42.73 14.27 16.19
CA CYS A 13 41.47 14.98 16.20
C CYS A 13 40.31 14.00 16.45
N SER A 14 39.99 13.76 17.72
CA SER A 14 38.89 12.89 18.17
C SER A 14 37.54 13.63 18.25
N ALA A 15 37.22 14.50 17.27
CA ALA A 15 36.00 15.31 17.25
C ALA A 15 34.87 14.74 16.37
N LEU A 16 35.15 13.69 15.58
CA LEU A 16 34.21 13.10 14.61
C LEU A 16 32.95 12.43 15.22
N PRO A 17 33.00 11.74 16.38
CA PRO A 17 31.82 11.02 16.88
C PRO A 17 30.69 11.95 17.34
N LEU A 18 31.02 13.06 17.99
CA LEU A 18 30.03 14.01 18.54
C LEU A 18 29.30 14.78 17.44
N LEU A 19 29.99 15.10 16.35
CA LEU A 19 29.42 15.84 15.22
C LEU A 19 28.47 14.95 14.40
N GLN A 20 28.84 13.69 14.19
CA GLN A 20 27.98 12.69 13.56
C GLN A 20 26.75 12.35 14.42
N PHE A 21 26.92 12.29 15.75
CA PHE A 21 25.83 12.04 16.69
C PHE A 21 24.82 13.20 16.76
N ASN A 22 25.28 14.44 16.67
CA ASN A 22 24.40 15.61 16.62
C ASN A 22 23.62 15.69 15.30
N GLN A 23 24.25 15.39 14.16
CA GLN A 23 23.56 15.30 12.87
C GLN A 23 22.47 14.23 12.86
N GLN A 24 22.75 13.05 13.43
CA GLN A 24 21.76 11.97 13.55
C GLN A 24 20.58 12.35 14.46
N ARG A 25 20.83 13.08 15.55
CA ARG A 25 19.76 13.60 16.43
C ARG A 25 18.89 14.65 15.75
N GLU A 26 19.50 15.55 14.97
CA GLU A 26 18.76 16.55 14.20
C GLU A 26 17.90 15.91 13.10
N LEU A 27 18.46 14.92 12.38
CA LEU A 27 17.71 14.12 11.40
C LEU A 27 16.54 13.39 12.05
N HIS A 28 16.75 12.74 13.20
CA HIS A 28 15.69 12.06 13.93
C HIS A 28 14.57 13.02 14.37
N SER A 29 14.93 14.23 14.82
CA SER A 29 13.98 15.26 15.21
C SER A 29 13.14 15.75 14.02
N ARG A 30 13.77 15.98 12.86
CA ARG A 30 13.09 16.37 11.62
C ARG A 30 12.14 15.29 11.13
N ASN A 31 12.59 14.04 11.08
CA ASN A 31 11.76 12.91 10.67
C ASN A 31 10.56 12.73 11.59
N LYS A 32 10.75 12.86 12.91
CA LYS A 32 9.64 12.80 13.88
C LYS A 32 8.61 13.90 13.62
N LYS A 33 9.07 15.15 13.41
CA LYS A 33 8.19 16.28 13.11
C LYS A 33 7.41 16.07 11.80
N ALA A 34 8.08 15.57 10.75
CA ALA A 34 7.43 15.25 9.49
C ALA A 34 6.34 14.17 9.66
N MET A 35 6.62 13.11 10.42
CA MET A 35 5.62 12.06 10.71
C MET A 35 4.42 12.56 11.50
N GLU A 36 4.62 13.47 12.46
CA GLU A 36 3.51 14.11 13.19
C GLU A 36 2.62 14.95 12.26
N LEU A 37 3.22 15.67 11.31
CA LEU A 37 2.49 16.45 10.32
C LEU A 37 1.72 15.55 9.34
N ILE A 38 2.35 14.48 8.85
CA ILE A 38 1.70 13.47 8.01
C ILE A 38 0.49 12.86 8.72
N ALA A 39 0.62 12.51 9.99
CA ALA A 39 -0.48 11.96 10.78
C ALA A 39 -1.67 12.94 10.90
N LYS A 40 -1.39 14.23 11.09
CA LYS A 40 -2.43 15.28 11.09
C LYS A 40 -3.10 15.42 9.72
N GLY A 41 -2.31 15.40 8.64
CA GLY A 41 -2.82 15.44 7.27
C GLY A 41 -3.75 14.26 6.97
N TRP A 42 -3.35 13.04 7.38
CA TRP A 42 -4.16 11.84 7.22
C TRP A 42 -5.43 11.87 8.06
N SER A 43 -5.37 12.39 9.30
CA SER A 43 -6.55 12.54 10.15
C SER A 43 -7.60 13.46 9.51
N ALA A 44 -7.17 14.53 8.82
CA ALA A 44 -8.07 15.42 8.09
C ALA A 44 -8.67 14.73 6.85
N LEU A 45 -7.84 13.98 6.10
CA LEU A 45 -8.28 13.23 4.92
C LEU A 45 -9.25 12.09 5.26
N LYS A 46 -9.07 11.41 6.39
CA LYS A 46 -9.92 10.29 6.80
C LYS A 46 -11.39 10.67 6.88
N GLU A 47 -11.69 11.88 7.36
CA GLU A 47 -13.08 12.38 7.40
C GLU A 47 -13.60 12.73 6.00
N VAL A 48 -12.74 13.21 5.11
CA VAL A 48 -13.10 13.47 3.71
C VAL A 48 -13.41 12.17 2.98
N ASP A 49 -12.54 11.16 3.07
CA ASP A 49 -12.70 9.89 2.34
C ASP A 49 -13.96 9.12 2.75
N ARG A 50 -14.50 9.33 3.95
CA ARG A 50 -15.77 8.72 4.40
C ARG A 50 -17.00 9.22 3.64
N VAL A 51 -16.95 10.46 3.17
CA VAL A 51 -18.14 11.14 2.64
C VAL A 51 -17.98 11.52 1.18
N ILE A 52 -16.76 11.52 0.63
CA ILE A 52 -16.46 12.08 -0.69
C ILE A 52 -17.26 11.43 -1.82
N ASP A 53 -17.54 10.13 -1.74
CA ASP A 53 -18.32 9.40 -2.75
C ASP A 53 -19.81 9.81 -2.78
N TYR A 54 -20.30 10.44 -1.69
CA TYR A 54 -21.67 10.91 -1.52
C TYR A 54 -21.78 12.44 -1.50
N SER A 55 -20.66 13.15 -1.66
CA SER A 55 -20.58 14.61 -1.53
C SER A 55 -20.42 15.26 -2.91
N ASP A 56 -20.93 16.48 -3.05
CA ASP A 56 -20.58 17.31 -4.19
C ASP A 56 -19.07 17.60 -4.19
N LEU A 57 -18.44 17.49 -5.37
CA LEU A 57 -16.99 17.73 -5.54
C LEU A 57 -16.54 19.11 -5.04
N LYS A 58 -17.45 20.10 -5.01
CA LYS A 58 -17.19 21.48 -4.56
C LYS A 58 -17.81 21.79 -3.21
N ASP A 59 -18.14 20.78 -2.40
CA ASP A 59 -18.73 21.01 -1.10
C ASP A 59 -17.80 21.84 -0.20
N HIS A 60 -18.25 23.05 0.10
CA HIS A 60 -17.60 24.00 1.00
C HIS A 60 -17.25 23.42 2.37
N ARG A 61 -17.95 22.38 2.83
CA ARG A 61 -17.69 21.70 4.11
C ARG A 61 -16.40 20.89 4.11
N LEU A 62 -16.01 20.35 2.94
CA LEU A 62 -14.79 19.56 2.79
C LEU A 62 -13.55 20.44 2.57
N ILE A 63 -13.74 21.66 2.05
CA ILE A 63 -12.65 22.59 1.73
C ILE A 63 -11.72 22.86 2.93
N PRO A 64 -12.21 23.12 4.17
CA PRO A 64 -11.33 23.31 5.33
C PRO A 64 -10.48 22.08 5.65
N LEU A 65 -11.05 20.88 5.58
CA LEU A 65 -10.34 19.63 5.85
C LEU A 65 -9.27 19.36 4.79
N LEU A 66 -9.62 19.54 3.52
CA LEU A 66 -8.72 19.40 2.39
C LEU A 66 -7.56 20.42 2.43
N ARG A 67 -7.87 21.66 2.82
CA ARG A 67 -6.85 22.70 3.02
C ARG A 67 -5.91 22.31 4.16
N ALA A 68 -6.45 21.92 5.32
CA ALA A 68 -5.65 21.50 6.45
C ALA A 68 -4.78 20.28 6.12
N ALA A 69 -5.31 19.31 5.35
CA ALA A 69 -4.53 18.17 4.88
C ALA A 69 -3.35 18.62 4.01
N LYS A 70 -3.62 19.47 3.02
CA LYS A 70 -2.61 20.01 2.10
C LYS A 70 -1.49 20.73 2.85
N GLU A 71 -1.84 21.66 3.73
CA GLU A 71 -0.88 22.45 4.53
C GLU A 71 0.01 21.53 5.39
N ASN A 72 -0.56 20.49 6.00
CA ASN A 72 0.22 19.56 6.81
C ASN A 72 1.21 18.74 5.96
N PHE A 73 0.84 18.31 4.75
CA PHE A 73 1.77 17.60 3.87
C PHE A 73 2.86 18.51 3.31
N GLU A 74 2.54 19.77 3.00
CA GLU A 74 3.53 20.78 2.59
C GLU A 74 4.55 21.02 3.72
N LEU A 75 4.07 21.27 4.95
CA LEU A 75 4.93 21.41 6.13
C LEU A 75 5.76 20.15 6.42
N ALA A 76 5.23 18.96 6.12
CA ALA A 76 5.96 17.71 6.28
C ALA A 76 7.14 17.63 5.31
N LEU A 77 6.95 18.05 4.05
CA LEU A 77 8.02 18.11 3.05
C LEU A 77 9.03 19.22 3.32
N GLU A 78 8.62 20.33 3.92
CA GLU A 78 9.55 21.36 4.42
C GLU A 78 10.43 20.82 5.56
N ALA A 79 9.87 19.98 6.43
CA ALA A 79 10.60 19.35 7.52
C ALA A 79 11.53 18.22 7.03
N ASP A 80 11.04 17.39 6.12
CA ASP A 80 11.76 16.28 5.52
C ASP A 80 11.34 16.08 4.05
N ASN A 81 12.12 16.67 3.15
CA ASN A 81 11.88 16.59 1.71
C ASN A 81 12.10 15.17 1.15
N SER A 82 12.75 14.28 1.91
CA SER A 82 12.96 12.89 1.51
C SER A 82 11.73 12.00 1.73
N ASN A 83 10.69 12.53 2.39
CA ASN A 83 9.49 11.78 2.67
C ASN A 83 8.65 11.54 1.40
N THR A 84 8.67 10.31 0.91
CA THR A 84 7.98 9.92 -0.31
C THR A 84 6.46 9.88 -0.12
N HIS A 85 6.01 9.46 1.06
CA HIS A 85 4.59 9.30 1.38
C HIS A 85 3.86 10.65 1.44
N ALA A 86 4.46 11.65 2.11
CA ALA A 86 3.91 13.01 2.13
C ALA A 86 3.81 13.59 0.71
N ARG A 87 4.82 13.34 -0.13
CA ARG A 87 4.85 13.79 -1.52
C ARG A 87 3.76 13.13 -2.36
N TYR A 88 3.58 11.82 -2.23
CA TYR A 88 2.49 11.08 -2.86
C TYR A 88 1.11 11.62 -2.44
N TRP A 89 0.87 11.84 -1.15
CA TRP A 89 -0.43 12.36 -0.69
C TRP A 89 -0.67 13.80 -1.14
N LEU A 90 0.35 14.64 -1.18
CA LEU A 90 0.24 15.99 -1.73
C LEU A 90 -0.08 15.96 -3.23
N SER A 91 0.57 15.07 -3.98
CA SER A 91 0.24 14.79 -5.37
C SER A 91 -1.24 14.41 -5.53
N LYS A 92 -1.71 13.44 -4.72
CA LYS A 92 -3.09 12.96 -4.76
C LYS A 92 -4.09 14.05 -4.43
N LEU A 93 -3.78 14.93 -3.47
CA LEU A 93 -4.59 16.13 -3.17
C LEU A 93 -4.76 17.03 -4.40
N HIS A 94 -3.68 17.26 -5.15
CA HIS A 94 -3.71 18.07 -6.36
C HIS A 94 -4.45 17.43 -7.54
N LEU A 95 -4.47 16.10 -7.62
CA LEU A 95 -5.02 15.36 -8.75
C LEU A 95 -6.46 14.90 -8.55
N LYS A 96 -6.79 14.40 -7.35
CA LYS A 96 -8.09 13.77 -7.02
C LYS A 96 -9.08 14.76 -6.41
N TYR A 97 -8.63 15.66 -5.53
CA TYR A 97 -9.51 16.46 -4.69
C TYR A 97 -9.63 17.92 -5.19
N HIS A 98 -10.77 18.56 -4.93
CA HIS A 98 -10.97 19.98 -5.24
C HIS A 98 -10.48 20.87 -4.09
N VAL A 99 -9.16 21.03 -4.00
CA VAL A 99 -8.54 21.89 -2.98
C VAL A 99 -8.28 23.29 -3.56
N PRO A 100 -8.49 24.39 -2.80
CA PRO A 100 -8.08 25.72 -3.23
C PRO A 100 -6.60 25.76 -3.61
N GLY A 101 -6.30 26.31 -4.79
CA GLY A 101 -4.94 26.33 -5.33
C GLY A 101 -4.43 24.96 -5.79
N ALA A 102 -5.31 24.01 -6.09
CA ALA A 102 -4.92 22.76 -6.71
C ALA A 102 -4.46 22.99 -8.16
N CYS A 103 -3.27 22.48 -8.51
CA CYS A 103 -2.76 22.47 -9.86
C CYS A 103 -2.42 21.03 -10.27
N LYS A 104 -3.07 20.53 -11.33
CA LYS A 104 -2.84 19.16 -11.82
C LYS A 104 -1.41 18.93 -12.28
N ALA A 105 -0.75 19.94 -12.84
CA ALA A 105 0.64 19.84 -13.28
C ALA A 105 1.60 19.64 -12.09
N ILE A 106 1.38 20.38 -10.99
CA ILE A 106 2.14 20.18 -9.74
C ILE A 106 1.88 18.78 -9.20
N GLY A 107 0.63 18.34 -9.19
CA GLY A 107 0.27 16.99 -8.75
C GLY A 107 0.98 15.90 -9.56
N ALA A 108 1.01 16.02 -10.89
CA ALA A 108 1.69 15.06 -11.76
C ALA A 108 3.21 15.05 -11.51
N ALA A 109 3.84 16.22 -11.36
CA ALA A 109 5.27 16.31 -11.04
C ALA A 109 5.61 15.64 -9.70
N LEU A 110 4.83 15.92 -8.65
CA LEU A 110 4.98 15.30 -7.34
C LEU A 110 4.76 13.78 -7.39
N LEU A 111 3.83 13.29 -8.25
CA LEU A 111 3.60 11.86 -8.43
C LEU A 111 4.83 11.17 -9.01
N VAL A 112 5.40 11.74 -10.08
CA VAL A 112 6.60 11.21 -10.74
C VAL A 112 7.78 11.20 -9.78
N GLU A 113 8.02 12.31 -9.08
CA GLU A 113 9.07 12.39 -8.07
C GLU A 113 8.90 11.34 -6.96
N ALA A 114 7.68 11.16 -6.42
CA ALA A 114 7.42 10.16 -5.39
C ALA A 114 7.66 8.72 -5.91
N ALA A 115 7.24 8.43 -7.14
CA ALA A 115 7.44 7.12 -7.76
C ALA A 115 8.92 6.82 -8.02
N ASP A 116 9.68 7.81 -8.48
CA ASP A 116 11.12 7.71 -8.74
C ASP A 116 11.92 7.56 -7.43
N MET A 117 11.46 8.18 -6.35
CA MET A 117 12.01 8.01 -5.01
C MET A 117 11.67 6.67 -4.35
N GLY A 118 10.80 5.86 -4.98
CA GLY A 118 10.52 4.50 -4.50
C GLY A 118 9.18 4.32 -3.80
N ASP A 119 8.28 5.31 -3.79
CA ASP A 119 6.99 5.16 -3.10
C ASP A 119 6.11 4.11 -3.79
N PRO A 120 5.69 3.03 -3.11
CA PRO A 120 4.92 1.96 -3.74
C PRO A 120 3.53 2.41 -4.18
N ASP A 121 2.89 3.33 -3.43
CA ASP A 121 1.57 3.85 -3.78
C ASP A 121 1.68 4.76 -5.02
N ALA A 122 2.69 5.62 -5.08
CA ALA A 122 2.94 6.47 -6.25
C ALA A 122 3.32 5.68 -7.50
N GLN A 123 4.17 4.64 -7.35
CA GLN A 123 4.54 3.76 -8.46
C GLN A 123 3.32 3.05 -9.05
N TYR A 124 2.45 2.53 -8.19
CA TYR A 124 1.20 1.92 -8.64
C TYR A 124 0.29 2.94 -9.33
N GLU A 125 0.07 4.11 -8.73
CA GLU A 125 -0.83 5.13 -9.29
C GLU A 125 -0.29 5.67 -10.62
N LEU A 126 1.01 5.93 -10.73
CA LEU A 126 1.65 6.36 -11.97
C LEU A 126 1.54 5.29 -13.06
N GLY A 127 1.82 4.02 -12.72
CA GLY A 127 1.65 2.90 -13.65
C GLY A 127 0.20 2.78 -14.16
N CYS A 128 -0.79 2.94 -13.28
CA CYS A 128 -2.19 2.94 -13.67
C CYS A 128 -2.55 4.11 -14.60
N ARG A 129 -2.07 5.32 -14.30
CA ARG A 129 -2.32 6.51 -15.14
C ARG A 129 -1.71 6.36 -16.53
N LEU A 130 -0.45 5.91 -16.61
CA LEU A 130 0.24 5.68 -17.89
C LEU A 130 -0.47 4.64 -18.78
N ARG A 131 -1.16 3.66 -18.19
CA ARG A 131 -2.01 2.71 -18.93
C ARG A 131 -3.32 3.32 -19.43
N VAL A 132 -3.94 4.19 -18.65
CA VAL A 132 -5.25 4.78 -18.98
C VAL A 132 -5.10 5.91 -20.00
N GLU A 133 -4.05 6.72 -19.87
CA GLU A 133 -3.88 7.95 -20.65
C GLU A 133 -3.43 7.71 -22.10
N ASN A 134 -2.97 6.50 -22.48
CA ASN A 134 -2.32 6.29 -23.79
C ASN A 134 -2.65 4.97 -24.50
N ASN A 135 -2.89 5.07 -25.81
CA ASN A 135 -3.01 3.94 -26.75
C ASN A 135 -1.66 3.59 -27.43
N HIS A 136 -0.53 3.98 -26.84
CA HIS A 136 0.81 3.88 -27.46
C HIS A 136 1.72 2.87 -26.71
N VAL A 137 2.36 1.99 -27.48
CA VAL A 137 3.19 0.86 -26.99
C VAL A 137 4.33 1.27 -26.04
N GLN A 138 4.92 2.46 -26.20
CA GLN A 138 5.99 2.94 -25.32
C GLN A 138 5.49 3.30 -23.91
N SER A 139 4.24 3.78 -23.81
CA SER A 139 3.60 4.10 -22.52
C SER A 139 3.32 2.83 -21.72
N ASP A 140 2.98 1.73 -22.42
CA ASP A 140 2.76 0.43 -21.78
C ASP A 140 4.03 -0.10 -21.10
N GLN A 141 5.19 0.01 -21.75
CA GLN A 141 6.46 -0.41 -21.15
C GLN A 141 6.81 0.38 -19.88
N GLN A 142 6.62 1.70 -19.91
CA GLN A 142 6.83 2.54 -18.73
C GLN A 142 5.83 2.23 -17.62
N ALA A 143 4.57 1.97 -17.97
CA ALA A 143 3.58 1.58 -17.00
C ALA A 143 3.92 0.24 -16.32
N PHE A 144 4.33 -0.76 -17.10
CA PHE A 144 4.77 -2.05 -16.56
C PHE A 144 5.99 -1.89 -15.66
N TYR A 145 6.96 -1.06 -16.03
CA TYR A 145 8.13 -0.77 -15.19
C TYR A 145 7.75 -0.26 -13.79
N TYR A 146 6.83 0.70 -13.69
CA TYR A 146 6.39 1.20 -12.39
C TYR A 146 5.52 0.19 -11.63
N LEU A 147 4.67 -0.56 -12.34
CA LEU A 147 3.87 -1.63 -11.72
C LEU A 147 4.74 -2.77 -11.17
N GLU A 148 5.80 -3.15 -11.87
CA GLU A 148 6.77 -4.16 -11.41
C GLU A 148 7.47 -3.70 -10.13
N LYS A 149 7.95 -2.46 -10.07
CA LYS A 149 8.52 -1.90 -8.83
C LYS A 149 7.53 -1.92 -7.66
N ALA A 150 6.27 -1.62 -7.92
CA ALA A 150 5.23 -1.69 -6.89
C ALA A 150 4.97 -3.14 -6.45
N VAL A 151 5.03 -4.12 -7.37
CA VAL A 151 4.96 -5.57 -7.05
C VAL A 151 6.13 -6.00 -6.18
N ASP A 152 7.36 -5.56 -6.47
CA ASP A 152 8.56 -5.89 -5.69
C ASP A 152 8.43 -5.44 -4.23
N GLN A 153 7.69 -4.35 -4.02
CA GLN A 153 7.36 -3.81 -2.69
C GLN A 153 6.08 -4.41 -2.07
N LEU A 154 5.49 -5.42 -2.72
CA LEU A 154 4.25 -6.08 -2.31
C LEU A 154 3.04 -5.13 -2.21
N HIS A 155 2.98 -4.12 -3.08
CA HIS A 155 1.85 -3.20 -3.13
C HIS A 155 0.55 -3.96 -3.50
N PRO A 156 -0.52 -3.85 -2.69
CA PRO A 156 -1.73 -4.66 -2.84
C PRO A 156 -2.41 -4.52 -4.21
N GLY A 157 -2.53 -3.30 -4.73
CA GLY A 157 -3.14 -3.07 -6.04
C GLY A 157 -2.28 -3.61 -7.19
N ALA A 158 -0.95 -3.56 -7.06
CA ALA A 158 -0.04 -4.04 -8.09
C ALA A 158 -0.03 -5.58 -8.13
N LEU A 159 -0.03 -6.22 -6.95
CA LEU A 159 -0.22 -7.66 -6.82
C LEU A 159 -1.57 -8.13 -7.37
N TYR A 160 -2.65 -7.37 -7.15
CA TYR A 160 -3.94 -7.68 -7.76
C TYR A 160 -3.87 -7.66 -9.30
N LEU A 161 -3.26 -6.64 -9.89
CA LEU A 161 -3.08 -6.56 -11.35
C LEU A 161 -2.22 -7.72 -11.88
N LEU A 162 -1.14 -8.07 -11.19
CA LEU A 162 -0.29 -9.20 -11.56
C LEU A 162 -1.05 -10.53 -11.47
N GLY A 163 -1.86 -10.71 -10.42
CA GLY A 163 -2.71 -11.89 -10.27
C GLY A 163 -3.75 -12.01 -11.39
N ALA A 164 -4.33 -10.88 -11.80
CA ALA A 164 -5.26 -10.84 -12.93
C ALA A 164 -4.56 -11.25 -14.24
N VAL A 165 -3.34 -10.75 -14.48
CA VAL A 165 -2.50 -11.10 -15.63
C VAL A 165 -2.19 -12.60 -15.69
N TYR A 166 -1.80 -13.21 -14.56
CA TYR A 166 -1.59 -14.67 -14.50
C TYR A 166 -2.88 -15.48 -14.70
N LEU A 167 -4.02 -14.95 -14.29
CA LEU A 167 -5.32 -15.62 -14.42
C LEU A 167 -5.83 -15.60 -15.86
N THR A 168 -5.69 -14.47 -16.56
CA THR A 168 -6.09 -14.31 -17.97
C THR A 168 -5.09 -14.95 -18.92
N GLY A 169 -3.80 -14.91 -18.57
CA GLY A 169 -2.71 -15.29 -19.47
C GLY A 169 -2.36 -14.19 -20.47
N ASP A 170 -2.64 -12.93 -20.14
CA ASP A 170 -2.29 -11.80 -20.99
C ASP A 170 -0.79 -11.52 -20.86
N CYS A 171 -0.04 -11.56 -21.96
CA CYS A 171 1.42 -11.35 -22.00
C CYS A 171 2.28 -12.41 -21.26
N VAL A 172 1.69 -13.28 -20.45
CA VAL A 172 2.37 -14.39 -19.74
C VAL A 172 1.57 -15.69 -19.86
N ARG A 173 2.23 -16.83 -19.67
CA ARG A 173 1.52 -18.12 -19.62
C ARG A 173 0.57 -18.13 -18.43
N LYS A 174 -0.69 -18.51 -18.68
CA LYS A 174 -1.71 -18.66 -17.64
C LYS A 174 -1.21 -19.59 -16.53
N ASP A 175 -1.26 -19.08 -15.29
CA ASP A 175 -0.85 -19.80 -14.08
C ASP A 175 -1.77 -19.45 -12.91
N ILE A 176 -2.69 -20.37 -12.61
CA ILE A 176 -3.68 -20.20 -11.54
C ILE A 176 -3.00 -20.20 -10.16
N ALA A 177 -1.91 -20.96 -9.98
CA ALA A 177 -1.23 -21.03 -8.69
C ALA A 177 -0.55 -19.69 -8.35
N SER A 178 0.12 -19.08 -9.33
CA SER A 178 0.72 -17.74 -9.18
C SER A 178 -0.35 -16.65 -8.99
N ALA A 179 -1.48 -16.74 -9.69
CA ALA A 179 -2.62 -15.84 -9.49
C ALA A 179 -3.18 -15.93 -8.05
N LEU A 180 -3.39 -17.16 -7.53
CA LEU A 180 -3.83 -17.39 -6.15
C LEU A 180 -2.85 -16.80 -5.13
N TRP A 181 -1.54 -16.95 -5.35
CA TRP A 181 -0.52 -16.36 -4.48
C TRP A 181 -0.61 -14.83 -4.46
N CYS A 182 -0.72 -14.20 -5.63
CA CYS A 182 -0.83 -12.75 -5.75
C CYS A 182 -2.09 -12.22 -5.06
N PHE A 183 -3.25 -12.86 -5.31
CA PHE A 183 -4.51 -12.44 -4.70
C PHE A 183 -4.54 -12.64 -3.20
N HIS A 184 -3.99 -13.75 -2.69
CA HIS A 184 -3.85 -13.98 -1.25
C HIS A 184 -2.99 -12.91 -0.58
N ARG A 185 -1.83 -12.57 -1.16
CA ARG A 185 -0.94 -11.53 -0.60
C ARG A 185 -1.58 -10.14 -0.62
N ALA A 186 -2.28 -9.80 -1.69
CA ALA A 186 -3.02 -8.55 -1.78
C ALA A 186 -4.19 -8.49 -0.79
N SER A 187 -4.90 -9.61 -0.56
CA SER A 187 -6.01 -9.67 0.39
C SER A 187 -5.56 -9.60 1.84
N GLU A 188 -4.40 -10.19 2.20
CA GLU A 188 -3.76 -10.01 3.52
C GLU A 188 -3.48 -8.52 3.84
N LYS A 189 -3.28 -7.70 2.80
CA LYS A 189 -3.08 -6.25 2.89
C LYS A 189 -4.40 -5.45 2.79
N GLY A 190 -5.55 -6.12 2.77
CA GLY A 190 -6.87 -5.49 2.76
C GLY A 190 -7.41 -5.11 1.39
N HIS A 191 -6.80 -5.59 0.29
CA HIS A 191 -7.31 -5.29 -1.05
C HIS A 191 -8.61 -6.05 -1.35
N SER A 192 -9.74 -5.34 -1.33
CA SER A 192 -11.08 -5.91 -1.49
C SER A 192 -11.25 -6.72 -2.78
N GLY A 193 -10.82 -6.17 -3.92
CA GLY A 193 -10.90 -6.88 -5.20
C GLY A 193 -10.07 -8.16 -5.25
N ALA A 194 -8.96 -8.22 -4.50
CA ALA A 194 -8.11 -9.40 -4.46
C ALA A 194 -8.70 -10.47 -3.53
N ALA A 195 -9.28 -10.04 -2.41
CA ALA A 195 -10.01 -10.92 -1.50
C ALA A 195 -11.20 -11.58 -2.22
N ILE A 196 -11.96 -10.83 -3.02
CA ILE A 196 -13.06 -11.37 -3.83
C ILE A 196 -12.53 -12.34 -4.89
N ALA A 197 -11.47 -11.97 -5.62
CA ALA A 197 -10.88 -12.83 -6.64
C ALA A 197 -10.37 -14.15 -6.04
N TYR A 198 -9.67 -14.09 -4.91
CA TYR A 198 -9.18 -15.26 -4.20
C TYR A 198 -10.34 -16.13 -3.69
N GLY A 199 -11.33 -15.55 -2.99
CA GLY A 199 -12.51 -16.27 -2.51
C GLY A 199 -13.32 -16.94 -3.64
N SER A 200 -13.48 -16.25 -4.77
CA SER A 200 -14.15 -16.83 -5.95
C SER A 200 -13.39 -18.01 -6.55
N LEU A 201 -12.05 -17.96 -6.59
CA LEU A 201 -11.24 -19.08 -7.07
C LEU A 201 -11.30 -20.28 -6.13
N LEU A 202 -11.35 -20.06 -4.81
CA LEU A 202 -11.55 -21.12 -3.81
C LEU A 202 -12.87 -21.85 -4.01
N LEU A 203 -13.98 -21.11 -4.20
CA LEU A 203 -15.29 -21.71 -4.47
C LEU A 203 -15.36 -22.48 -5.80
N ARG A 204 -14.54 -22.10 -6.79
CA ARG A 204 -14.41 -22.84 -8.06
C ARG A 204 -13.58 -24.13 -7.94
N GLY A 205 -13.08 -24.45 -6.74
CA GLY A 205 -12.25 -25.63 -6.50
C GLY A 205 -10.82 -25.50 -7.04
N ALA A 206 -10.31 -24.27 -7.20
CA ALA A 206 -8.92 -24.08 -7.60
C ALA A 206 -7.99 -24.67 -6.53
N GLN A 207 -7.06 -25.53 -6.95
CA GLN A 207 -6.11 -26.17 -6.04
C GLN A 207 -5.20 -25.11 -5.45
N VAL A 208 -5.33 -24.91 -4.14
CA VAL A 208 -4.48 -23.99 -3.39
C VAL A 208 -3.11 -24.64 -3.21
N PRO A 209 -2.02 -24.00 -3.67
CA PRO A 209 -0.68 -24.49 -3.42
C PRO A 209 -0.45 -24.69 -1.91
N GLU A 210 0.18 -25.81 -1.55
CA GLU A 210 0.44 -26.17 -0.14
C GLU A 210 1.24 -25.09 0.61
N SER A 211 2.03 -24.29 -0.12
CA SER A 211 2.73 -23.13 0.40
C SER A 211 1.78 -22.10 1.03
N LEU A 212 0.62 -21.81 0.41
CA LEU A 212 -0.35 -20.83 0.91
C LEU A 212 -1.10 -21.34 2.15
N MET A 213 -1.39 -22.65 2.23
CA MET A 213 -2.04 -23.25 3.40
C MET A 213 -1.18 -23.15 4.68
N LYS A 214 0.14 -23.21 4.54
CA LYS A 214 1.09 -23.10 5.68
C LYS A 214 1.24 -21.68 6.22
N PHE A 215 0.93 -20.64 5.44
CA PHE A 215 1.05 -19.24 5.89
C PHE A 215 -0.13 -18.79 6.77
N GLY A 216 -1.34 -19.27 6.50
CA GLY A 216 -2.54 -18.91 7.28
C GLY A 216 -2.48 -19.33 8.75
N SER A 217 -1.74 -20.40 9.09
CA SER A 217 -1.63 -20.91 10.47
C SER A 217 -0.70 -20.09 11.38
N ARG A 218 0.15 -19.21 10.83
CA ARG A 218 1.09 -18.39 11.62
C ARG A 218 0.50 -17.06 12.12
N SER A 219 -0.70 -16.66 11.68
CA SER A 219 -1.32 -15.40 12.10
C SER A 219 -2.13 -15.52 13.40
N SER A 220 -2.38 -16.72 13.91
CA SER A 220 -2.99 -16.94 15.23
C SER A 220 -1.95 -17.53 16.18
N SER A 221 -1.45 -16.66 17.07
CA SER A 221 -0.79 -16.97 18.35
C SER A 221 0.38 -17.97 18.35
N ALA A 222 1.55 -17.46 18.74
CA ALA A 222 2.66 -18.24 19.31
C ALA A 222 2.31 -18.86 20.68
N LYS A 223 1.15 -19.53 20.79
CA LYS A 223 0.69 -20.17 22.03
C LYS A 223 -0.28 -21.33 21.77
N ALA A 224 0.15 -22.31 20.99
CA ALA A 224 -0.35 -23.67 21.08
C ALA A 224 0.67 -24.62 20.44
N ARG A 225 1.54 -25.21 21.26
CA ARG A 225 2.19 -26.47 20.90
C ARG A 225 1.18 -27.60 21.18
N ASN A 226 1.13 -28.55 20.25
CA ASN A 226 0.44 -29.84 20.27
C ASN A 226 -0.98 -29.88 19.69
N SER A 227 -1.08 -30.12 18.39
CA SER A 227 -1.64 -31.37 17.84
C SER A 227 -1.35 -31.44 16.34
N ALA A 228 -0.94 -32.63 15.90
CA ALA A 228 -0.62 -32.93 14.52
C ALA A 228 -1.90 -33.30 13.77
N GLU A 229 -2.53 -32.31 13.17
CA GLU A 229 -3.46 -32.44 12.04
C GLU A 229 -3.56 -31.04 11.44
N SER A 230 -3.01 -30.82 10.25
CA SER A 230 -3.24 -29.59 9.51
C SER A 230 -4.75 -29.46 9.30
N PRO A 231 -5.43 -28.44 9.84
CA PRO A 231 -6.86 -28.32 9.61
C PRO A 231 -7.02 -28.07 8.12
N VAL A 232 -7.58 -29.05 7.41
CA VAL A 232 -8.06 -28.86 6.05
C VAL A 232 -9.21 -27.88 6.18
N MET A 233 -8.90 -26.58 6.11
CA MET A 233 -9.95 -25.56 6.16
C MET A 233 -10.83 -25.76 4.93
N ASP A 234 -12.13 -25.84 5.15
CA ASP A 234 -13.12 -25.93 4.09
C ASP A 234 -12.91 -24.75 3.11
N PRO A 235 -12.75 -25.00 1.80
CA PRO A 235 -12.69 -23.95 0.78
C PRO A 235 -13.81 -22.91 0.90
N VAL A 236 -15.00 -23.32 1.35
CA VAL A 236 -16.14 -22.42 1.56
C VAL A 236 -15.90 -21.48 2.74
N GLU A 237 -15.41 -21.97 3.88
CA GLU A 237 -15.05 -21.14 5.03
C GLU A 237 -13.91 -20.17 4.70
N MET A 238 -12.91 -20.64 3.95
CA MET A 238 -11.82 -19.79 3.48
C MET A 238 -12.34 -18.68 2.58
N ALA A 239 -13.24 -18.98 1.64
CA ALA A 239 -13.87 -17.98 0.80
C ALA A 239 -14.70 -16.97 1.61
N LYS A 240 -15.48 -17.44 2.60
CA LYS A 240 -16.28 -16.59 3.51
C LYS A 240 -15.40 -15.58 4.25
N LYS A 241 -14.25 -16.00 4.78
CA LYS A 241 -13.27 -15.09 5.42
C LYS A 241 -12.79 -14.01 4.45
N GLN A 242 -12.54 -14.35 3.19
CA GLN A 242 -12.08 -13.40 2.19
C GLN A 242 -13.17 -12.40 1.79
N PHE A 243 -14.41 -12.85 1.64
CA PHE A 243 -15.53 -11.95 1.40
C PHE A 243 -15.79 -11.03 2.60
N GLN A 244 -15.56 -11.50 3.82
CA GLN A 244 -15.59 -10.66 5.02
C GLN A 244 -14.50 -9.59 5.01
N ILE A 245 -13.27 -9.92 4.59
CA ILE A 245 -12.20 -8.92 4.39
C ILE A 245 -12.61 -7.88 3.34
N ALA A 246 -13.23 -8.30 2.24
CA ALA A 246 -13.72 -7.37 1.23
C ALA A 246 -14.85 -6.47 1.76
N ALA A 247 -15.78 -7.02 2.54
CA ALA A 247 -16.88 -6.29 3.15
C ALA A 247 -16.39 -5.27 4.19
N THR A 248 -15.43 -5.64 5.05
CA THR A 248 -14.86 -4.72 6.05
C THR A 248 -14.04 -3.60 5.40
N ALA A 249 -13.49 -3.84 4.20
CA ALA A 249 -12.87 -2.83 3.36
C ALA A 249 -13.90 -1.94 2.61
N GLY A 250 -15.20 -2.10 2.86
CA GLY A 250 -16.27 -1.28 2.28
C GLY A 250 -16.69 -1.70 0.86
N CYS A 251 -16.41 -2.94 0.44
CA CYS A 251 -16.82 -3.42 -0.88
C CYS A 251 -18.18 -4.13 -0.83
N ASP A 252 -19.19 -3.53 -1.46
CA ASP A 252 -20.56 -4.08 -1.57
C ASP A 252 -20.60 -5.46 -2.19
N LEU A 253 -19.70 -5.75 -3.14
CA LEU A 253 -19.64 -7.07 -3.77
C LEU A 253 -19.24 -8.15 -2.75
N GLY A 254 -18.40 -7.82 -1.77
CA GLY A 254 -18.08 -8.71 -0.66
C GLY A 254 -19.31 -9.07 0.18
N LEU A 255 -20.17 -8.09 0.49
CA LEU A 255 -21.43 -8.31 1.20
C LEU A 255 -22.37 -9.22 0.40
N LYS A 256 -22.54 -8.95 -0.90
CA LYS A 256 -23.37 -9.79 -1.78
C LYS A 256 -22.91 -11.25 -1.83
N TRP A 257 -21.60 -11.49 -1.80
CA TRP A 257 -21.06 -12.84 -1.74
C TRP A 257 -21.35 -13.54 -0.41
N LEU A 258 -21.30 -12.82 0.71
CA LEU A 258 -21.65 -13.36 2.03
C LEU A 258 -23.14 -13.72 2.10
N ASP A 259 -24.02 -12.81 1.68
CA ASP A 259 -25.48 -13.05 1.66
C ASP A 259 -25.82 -14.29 0.84
N ARG A 260 -25.18 -14.45 -0.33
CA ARG A 260 -25.35 -15.63 -1.18
C ARG A 260 -24.93 -16.92 -0.49
N LEU A 261 -23.79 -16.93 0.21
CA LEU A 261 -23.34 -18.12 0.94
C LEU A 261 -24.29 -18.47 2.08
N GLU A 262 -24.83 -17.48 2.79
CA GLU A 262 -25.82 -17.72 3.85
C GLU A 262 -27.14 -18.27 3.30
N GLU A 263 -27.59 -17.81 2.14
CA GLU A 263 -28.76 -18.38 1.46
C GLU A 263 -28.55 -19.83 1.04
N GLU A 264 -27.37 -20.15 0.48
CA GLU A 264 -27.00 -21.51 0.10
C GLU A 264 -26.91 -22.43 1.33
N GLU A 265 -26.31 -21.98 2.44
CA GLU A 265 -26.28 -22.69 3.72
C GLU A 265 -27.71 -22.97 4.24
N LYS A 266 -28.60 -21.97 4.22
CA LYS A 266 -30.00 -22.12 4.65
C LYS A 266 -30.78 -23.11 3.77
N ARG A 267 -30.54 -23.11 2.46
CA ARG A 267 -31.19 -24.05 1.53
C ARG A 267 -30.76 -25.50 1.80
N LEU A 268 -29.48 -25.72 2.09
CA LEU A 268 -28.95 -27.05 2.43
C LEU A 268 -29.49 -27.58 3.76
N LEU A 269 -29.80 -26.71 4.72
CA LEU A 269 -30.39 -27.09 6.00
C LEU A 269 -31.91 -27.32 5.93
N ALA A 270 -32.58 -26.82 4.89
CA ALA A 270 -34.03 -26.90 4.72
C ALA A 270 -34.50 -28.01 3.76
N GLY A 271 -33.58 -28.70 3.07
CA GLY A 271 -33.85 -29.81 2.15
C GLY A 271 -33.44 -31.15 2.75
#